data_AF-A0A8C7YGC9-F1
#
_entry.id   AF-A0A8C7YGC9-F1
#
_cell.length_a   1.000
_cell.length_b   1.000
_cell.length_c   1.000
_cell.angle_alpha   90.00
_cell.angle_beta   90.00
_cell.angle_gamma   90.00
#
_symmetry.space_group_name_H-M   'P 1'
#
loop_
_entity.id
_entity.type
_entity.pdbx_description
1 polymer ?
#
loop_
_entity_poly.entity_id
_entity_poly.type
_entity_poly.pdbx_seq_one_letter_code
_entity_poly.pdbx_strand_id
1 'polypeptide(L)'
;PPTLPIGKRAPALLLLFVLVNTCLSQQTGEACFSKFKKGKEDFVLDTEESVKHGATFISAPNLSREKDCVAACCKEPKCNLAFMKRGDEENPIESCFLLDCLYMTKYVCRFARQLGFTSYILDSVYEKNLKHGPKQIPDAPPVANGGPDIVVQPNDAVTLNGIQSKDDKGIVTYVWQMLSPYPFAVIEVRKTIYGKVCFL
;
A
#
# COMPACT_ATOMS: atom_id res chain seq x y z
N PRO A 1 -74.62 35.95 7.07
CA PRO A 1 -73.35 35.83 7.83
C PRO A 1 -73.58 35.12 9.19
N PRO A 2 -72.64 34.36 9.78
CA PRO A 2 -71.25 34.03 9.36
C PRO A 2 -70.97 32.49 9.28
N THR A 3 -70.21 32.02 8.28
CA THR A 3 -68.81 31.47 8.28
C THR A 3 -68.56 30.03 8.76
N LEU A 4 -67.87 29.27 7.88
CA LEU A 4 -67.29 27.91 7.98
C LEU A 4 -66.30 27.69 9.15
N PRO A 5 -65.87 26.43 9.40
CA PRO A 5 -64.53 26.06 8.92
C PRO A 5 -64.45 24.71 8.17
N ILE A 6 -63.61 24.73 7.12
CA ILE A 6 -63.11 23.62 6.32
C ILE A 6 -62.26 22.66 7.17
N GLY A 7 -62.66 21.39 7.22
CA GLY A 7 -61.85 20.29 7.74
C GLY A 7 -60.72 19.94 6.76
N LYS A 8 -59.49 20.20 7.18
CA LYS A 8 -58.25 19.92 6.44
C LYS A 8 -58.06 18.40 6.27
N ARG A 9 -58.10 17.90 5.02
CA ARG A 9 -57.58 16.57 4.69
C ARG A 9 -56.04 16.61 4.74
N ALA A 10 -55.47 15.78 5.60
CA ALA A 10 -54.04 15.63 5.80
C ALA A 10 -53.33 15.06 4.54
N PRO A 11 -52.10 15.51 4.21
CA PRO A 11 -51.32 14.95 3.12
C PRO A 11 -50.55 13.72 3.62
N ALA A 12 -51.23 12.59 3.78
CA ALA A 12 -50.59 11.33 4.18
C ALA A 12 -49.84 10.62 3.03
N LEU A 13 -49.92 11.12 1.79
CA LEU A 13 -49.32 10.47 0.62
C LEU A 13 -47.88 10.90 0.29
N LEU A 14 -47.35 11.97 0.90
CA LEU A 14 -46.00 12.47 0.58
C LEU A 14 -44.88 11.83 1.41
N LEU A 15 -45.21 11.14 2.52
CA LEU A 15 -44.23 10.48 3.38
C LEU A 15 -43.85 9.05 2.91
N LEU A 16 -44.64 8.44 2.01
CA LEU A 16 -44.35 7.11 1.46
C LEU A 16 -43.32 7.13 0.31
N PHE A 17 -43.14 8.26 -0.38
CA PHE A 17 -42.14 8.40 -1.45
C PHE A 17 -40.72 8.66 -0.93
N VAL A 18 -40.56 9.12 0.31
CA VAL A 18 -39.24 9.43 0.90
C VAL A 18 -38.50 8.16 1.35
N LEU A 19 -39.22 7.08 1.69
CA LEU A 19 -38.63 5.82 2.17
C LEU A 19 -38.14 4.88 1.05
N VAL A 20 -38.47 5.14 -0.22
CA VAL A 20 -38.03 4.28 -1.34
C VAL A 20 -36.65 4.70 -1.89
N ASN A 21 -36.27 5.97 -1.73
CA ASN A 21 -35.01 6.49 -2.26
C ASN A 21 -33.77 6.21 -1.38
N THR A 22 -33.93 5.81 -0.12
CA THR A 22 -32.80 5.48 0.76
C THR A 22 -32.24 4.08 0.52
N CYS A 23 -32.96 3.18 -0.15
CA CYS A 23 -32.52 1.80 -0.34
C CYS A 23 -31.60 1.59 -1.57
N LEU A 24 -31.67 2.45 -2.60
CA LEU A 24 -30.83 2.29 -3.80
C LEU A 24 -29.35 2.66 -3.57
N SER A 25 -29.04 3.49 -2.58
CA SER A 25 -27.66 3.95 -2.35
C SER A 25 -26.81 2.91 -1.61
N GLN A 26 -27.40 2.11 -0.72
CA GLN A 26 -26.70 1.06 0.01
C GLN A 26 -26.34 -0.15 -0.87
N GLN A 27 -27.16 -0.45 -1.87
CA GLN A 27 -26.98 -1.63 -2.72
C GLN A 27 -25.77 -1.54 -3.65
N THR A 28 -25.30 -0.33 -3.98
CA THR A 28 -24.15 -0.13 -4.88
C THR A 28 -22.80 -0.28 -4.17
N GLY A 29 -22.69 0.16 -2.92
CA GLY A 29 -21.45 0.05 -2.14
C GLY A 29 -21.09 -1.38 -1.77
N GLU A 30 -22.09 -2.17 -1.38
CA GLU A 30 -21.90 -3.57 -0.98
C GLU A 30 -21.57 -4.47 -2.18
N ALA A 31 -22.22 -4.24 -3.32
CA ALA A 31 -21.94 -4.94 -4.58
C ALA A 31 -20.58 -4.55 -5.21
N CYS A 32 -20.05 -3.37 -4.88
CA CYS A 32 -18.71 -2.95 -5.25
C CYS A 32 -17.67 -3.70 -4.41
N PHE A 33 -17.85 -3.67 -3.08
CA PHE A 33 -16.89 -4.28 -2.15
C PHE A 33 -16.76 -5.79 -2.38
N SER A 34 -17.85 -6.47 -2.75
CA SER A 34 -17.82 -7.91 -3.07
C SER A 34 -16.99 -8.27 -4.31
N LYS A 35 -16.58 -7.29 -5.14
CA LYS A 35 -15.70 -7.51 -6.29
C LYS A 35 -14.22 -7.34 -5.94
N PHE A 36 -13.90 -7.05 -4.69
CA PHE A 36 -12.54 -6.89 -4.21
C PHE A 36 -12.20 -7.98 -3.21
N LYS A 37 -11.03 -8.58 -3.39
CA LYS A 37 -10.42 -9.50 -2.44
C LYS A 37 -9.41 -8.76 -1.60
N LYS A 38 -9.50 -8.95 -0.29
CA LYS A 38 -8.45 -8.53 0.64
C LYS A 38 -7.18 -9.31 0.31
N GLY A 39 -6.09 -8.60 0.06
CA GLY A 39 -4.76 -9.16 -0.16
C GLY A 39 -4.22 -9.82 1.10
N LYS A 40 -3.09 -10.53 0.96
CA LYS A 40 -2.44 -11.18 2.10
C LYS A 40 -1.85 -10.11 3.03
N GLU A 41 -2.07 -10.27 4.33
CA GLU A 41 -1.52 -9.37 5.35
C GLU A 41 0.02 -9.40 5.31
N ASP A 42 0.65 -8.25 5.58
CA ASP A 42 2.10 -7.99 5.48
C ASP A 42 2.70 -7.99 4.05
N PHE A 43 1.90 -8.06 2.99
CA PHE A 43 2.37 -7.88 1.60
C PHE A 43 1.98 -6.48 1.13
N VAL A 44 2.98 -5.60 1.03
CA VAL A 44 2.88 -4.16 0.80
C VAL A 44 3.38 -3.81 -0.58
N LEU A 45 2.57 -3.07 -1.32
CA LEU A 45 2.95 -2.58 -2.62
C LEU A 45 4.22 -1.71 -2.52
N ASP A 46 5.29 -2.11 -3.19
CA ASP A 46 6.40 -1.20 -3.46
C ASP A 46 5.94 -0.24 -4.56
N THR A 47 5.43 0.92 -4.17
CA THR A 47 4.85 1.90 -5.10
C THR A 47 5.87 2.40 -6.11
N GLU A 48 7.11 2.66 -5.69
CA GLU A 48 8.16 3.19 -6.56
C GLU A 48 8.58 2.14 -7.60
N GLU A 49 8.83 0.91 -7.15
CA GLU A 49 9.21 -0.18 -8.03
C GLU A 49 8.05 -0.57 -8.95
N SER A 50 6.83 -0.62 -8.42
CA SER A 50 5.63 -0.90 -9.22
C SER A 50 5.44 0.13 -10.33
N VAL A 51 5.65 1.42 -10.04
CA VAL A 51 5.58 2.48 -11.06
C VAL A 51 6.69 2.34 -12.10
N LYS A 52 7.92 1.98 -11.69
CA LYS A 52 9.01 1.67 -12.64
C LYS A 52 8.66 0.52 -13.58
N HIS A 53 7.91 -0.47 -13.11
CA HIS A 53 7.43 -1.59 -13.92
C HIS A 53 6.10 -1.31 -14.64
N GLY A 54 5.57 -0.08 -14.58
CA GLY A 54 4.43 0.37 -15.37
C GLY A 54 3.09 0.49 -14.63
N ALA A 55 3.07 0.37 -13.30
CA ALA A 55 1.89 0.71 -12.51
C ALA A 55 1.63 2.22 -12.56
N THR A 56 0.36 2.61 -12.55
CA THR A 56 -0.04 4.03 -12.56
C THR A 56 -0.67 4.39 -11.22
N PHE A 57 -0.10 5.40 -10.55
CA PHE A 57 -0.74 6.04 -9.41
C PHE A 57 -1.92 6.89 -9.89
N ILE A 58 -3.11 6.66 -9.34
CA ILE A 58 -4.33 7.36 -9.76
C ILE A 58 -4.63 8.52 -8.81
N SER A 59 -4.82 8.24 -7.52
CA SER A 59 -5.10 9.27 -6.52
C SER A 59 -4.91 8.76 -5.09
N ALA A 60 -4.83 9.69 -4.14
CA ALA A 60 -4.80 9.41 -2.70
C ALA A 60 -5.93 10.16 -1.99
N PRO A 61 -7.16 9.61 -1.97
CA PRO A 61 -8.28 10.27 -1.31
C PRO A 61 -8.10 10.21 0.22
N ASN A 62 -8.47 11.30 0.90
CA ASN A 62 -8.41 11.37 2.36
C ASN A 62 -9.65 10.71 2.96
N LEU A 63 -9.51 9.45 3.36
CA LEU A 63 -10.60 8.59 3.86
C LEU A 63 -10.10 7.79 5.06
N SER A 64 -10.93 7.67 6.09
CA SER A 64 -10.59 6.99 7.35
C SER A 64 -11.10 5.55 7.44
N ARG A 65 -11.91 5.09 6.47
CA ARG A 65 -12.56 3.75 6.49
C ARG A 65 -12.20 2.91 5.28
N GLU A 66 -11.96 1.62 5.50
CA GLU A 66 -11.60 0.66 4.44
C GLU A 66 -12.63 0.57 3.33
N LYS A 67 -13.90 0.48 3.71
CA LYS A 67 -15.01 0.40 2.74
C LYS A 67 -15.07 1.63 1.84
N ASP A 68 -14.76 2.81 2.37
CA ASP A 68 -14.82 4.06 1.61
C ASP A 68 -13.66 4.15 0.62
N CYS A 69 -12.46 3.69 1.01
CA CYS A 69 -11.29 3.60 0.13
C CYS A 69 -11.55 2.64 -1.05
N VAL A 70 -12.13 1.47 -0.79
CA VAL A 70 -12.52 0.52 -1.85
C VAL A 70 -13.64 1.09 -2.73
N ALA A 71 -14.62 1.76 -2.14
CA ALA A 71 -15.68 2.42 -2.89
C ALA A 71 -15.16 3.55 -3.80
N ALA A 72 -14.12 4.27 -3.36
CA ALA A 72 -13.44 5.26 -4.20
C ALA A 72 -12.75 4.60 -5.40
N CYS A 73 -12.07 3.46 -5.19
CA CYS A 73 -11.51 2.67 -6.28
C CYS A 73 -12.59 2.21 -7.28
N CYS A 74 -13.75 1.75 -6.81
CA CYS A 74 -14.85 1.35 -7.70
C CYS A 74 -15.39 2.47 -8.60
N LYS A 75 -15.28 3.74 -8.17
CA LYS A 75 -15.71 4.89 -8.96
C LYS A 75 -14.71 5.22 -10.08
N GLU A 76 -13.48 4.75 -9.94
CA GLU A 76 -12.40 5.02 -10.87
C GLU A 76 -12.25 3.86 -11.87
N PRO A 77 -12.52 4.07 -13.17
CA PRO A 77 -12.56 2.98 -14.16
C PRO A 77 -11.21 2.27 -14.36
N LYS A 78 -10.09 2.92 -14.05
CA LYS A 78 -8.74 2.34 -14.15
C LYS A 78 -8.24 1.70 -12.85
N CYS A 79 -8.95 1.91 -11.74
CA CYS A 79 -8.48 1.42 -10.44
C CYS A 79 -8.73 -0.09 -10.32
N ASN A 80 -7.67 -0.81 -10.00
CA ASN A 80 -7.73 -2.25 -9.74
C ASN A 80 -7.02 -2.66 -8.45
N LEU A 81 -6.38 -1.70 -7.77
CA LEU A 81 -5.76 -1.87 -6.47
C LEU A 81 -6.08 -0.66 -5.58
N ALA A 82 -6.65 -0.93 -4.40
CA ALA A 82 -6.73 0.01 -3.29
C ALA A 82 -5.75 -0.43 -2.20
N PHE A 83 -4.78 0.42 -1.90
CA PHE A 83 -3.74 0.17 -0.90
C PHE A 83 -3.86 1.19 0.23
N MET A 84 -3.81 0.72 1.49
CA MET A 84 -4.08 1.57 2.65
C MET A 84 -3.09 1.31 3.79
N LYS A 85 -2.67 2.39 4.45
CA LYS A 85 -1.90 2.35 5.70
C LYS A 85 -2.87 2.26 6.87
N ARG A 86 -2.67 1.27 7.74
CA ARG A 86 -3.48 1.08 8.94
C ARG A 86 -3.19 2.21 9.92
N GLY A 87 -4.26 2.83 10.44
CA GLY A 87 -4.17 3.85 11.48
C GLY A 87 -4.43 3.26 12.87
N ASP A 88 -5.03 4.08 13.73
CA ASP A 88 -5.31 3.77 15.14
C ASP A 88 -6.76 3.33 15.36
N GLU A 89 -7.14 3.02 16.60
CA GLU A 89 -8.48 2.52 16.94
C GLU A 89 -9.63 3.44 16.52
N GLU A 90 -9.42 4.76 16.55
CA GLU A 90 -10.41 5.76 16.16
C GLU A 90 -10.49 5.94 14.63
N ASN A 91 -9.36 5.78 13.93
CA ASN A 91 -9.24 5.93 12.48
C ASN A 91 -8.54 4.69 11.90
N PRO A 92 -9.31 3.67 11.48
CA PRO A 92 -8.77 2.39 11.01
C PRO A 92 -7.76 2.54 9.85
N ILE A 93 -7.87 3.62 9.07
CA ILE A 93 -6.94 3.97 7.99
C ILE A 93 -6.33 5.34 8.25
N GLU A 94 -5.00 5.40 8.13
CA GLU A 94 -4.22 6.65 8.11
C GLU A 94 -4.13 7.23 6.69
N SER A 95 -4.00 6.39 5.67
CA SER A 95 -3.88 6.83 4.27
C SER A 95 -4.42 5.80 3.29
N CYS A 96 -5.06 6.27 2.21
CA CYS A 96 -5.61 5.46 1.12
C CYS A 96 -4.98 5.87 -0.22
N PHE A 97 -4.58 4.89 -1.03
CA PHE A 97 -3.94 5.06 -2.33
C PHE A 97 -4.62 4.17 -3.37
N LEU A 98 -4.95 4.76 -4.52
CA LEU A 98 -5.60 4.09 -5.64
C LEU A 98 -4.63 3.94 -6.80
N LEU A 99 -4.50 2.72 -7.34
CA LEU A 99 -3.55 2.42 -8.40
C LEU A 99 -4.17 1.55 -9.51
N ASP A 100 -3.59 1.69 -10.70
CA ASP A 100 -3.71 0.77 -11.82
C ASP A 100 -2.43 -0.09 -11.92
N CYS A 101 -2.56 -1.36 -11.58
CA CYS A 101 -1.50 -2.37 -11.60
C CYS A 101 -1.41 -3.16 -12.91
N LEU A 102 -2.16 -2.79 -13.95
CA LEU A 102 -2.16 -3.50 -15.23
C LEU A 102 -1.42 -2.70 -16.30
N TYR A 103 -0.25 -3.20 -16.72
CA TYR A 103 0.47 -2.69 -17.87
C TYR A 103 0.40 -3.70 -19.02
N MET A 104 -0.13 -3.28 -20.18
CA MET A 104 -0.31 -4.16 -21.35
C MET A 104 -1.02 -5.48 -21.00
N THR A 105 -2.05 -5.42 -20.15
CA THR A 105 -2.83 -6.56 -19.62
C THR A 105 -2.10 -7.55 -18.69
N LYS A 106 -0.86 -7.21 -18.29
CA LYS A 106 -0.06 -7.97 -17.31
C LYS A 106 -0.05 -7.24 -15.97
N TYR A 107 -0.11 -8.00 -14.89
CA TYR A 107 0.01 -7.46 -13.53
C TYR A 107 1.47 -7.11 -13.23
N VAL A 108 1.75 -5.85 -12.86
CA VAL A 108 3.12 -5.33 -12.65
C VAL A 108 3.40 -4.85 -11.23
N CYS A 109 2.36 -4.70 -10.41
CA CYS A 109 2.53 -4.32 -9.01
C CYS A 109 3.33 -5.38 -8.24
N ARG A 110 4.39 -4.94 -7.59
CA ARG A 110 5.25 -5.80 -6.75
C ARG A 110 4.94 -5.54 -5.29
N PHE A 111 4.87 -6.63 -4.53
CA PHE A 111 4.64 -6.57 -3.10
C PHE A 111 5.94 -6.89 -2.36
N ALA A 112 6.41 -5.95 -1.54
CA ALA A 112 7.45 -6.11 -0.53
C ALA A 112 6.82 -6.38 0.85
N ARG A 113 7.56 -6.94 1.80
CA ARG A 113 7.00 -7.22 3.13
C ARG A 113 7.05 -5.97 4.02
N GLN A 114 5.90 -5.37 4.37
CA GLN A 114 5.86 -4.32 5.39
C GLN A 114 4.67 -4.46 6.36
N LEU A 115 4.91 -4.19 7.64
CA LEU A 115 3.92 -4.24 8.71
C LEU A 115 3.01 -3.00 8.66
N GLY A 116 1.71 -3.18 8.93
CA GLY A 116 0.77 -2.07 9.13
C GLY A 116 0.09 -1.55 7.87
N PHE A 117 0.00 -2.35 6.81
CA PHE A 117 -0.75 -1.98 5.60
C PHE A 117 -1.72 -3.09 5.19
N THR A 118 -2.77 -2.69 4.48
CA THR A 118 -3.78 -3.59 3.91
C THR A 118 -3.94 -3.27 2.42
N SER A 119 -4.14 -4.30 1.59
CA SER A 119 -4.45 -4.14 0.17
C SER A 119 -5.77 -4.80 -0.19
N TYR A 120 -6.49 -4.21 -1.15
CA TYR A 120 -7.70 -4.75 -1.76
C TYR A 120 -7.53 -4.76 -3.28
N ILE A 121 -7.64 -5.95 -3.87
CA ILE A 121 -7.38 -6.19 -5.29
C ILE A 121 -8.68 -6.57 -5.97
N LEU A 122 -8.95 -6.04 -7.16
CA LEU A 122 -10.11 -6.41 -7.96
C LEU A 122 -10.09 -7.92 -8.26
N ASP A 123 -11.20 -8.62 -8.02
CA ASP A 123 -11.33 -10.07 -8.14
C ASP A 123 -10.94 -10.59 -9.52
N SER A 124 -11.30 -9.88 -10.59
CA SER A 124 -10.94 -10.26 -11.96
C SER A 124 -9.43 -10.25 -12.19
N VAL A 125 -8.72 -9.32 -11.56
CA VAL A 125 -7.27 -9.20 -11.62
C VAL A 125 -6.62 -10.26 -10.73
N TYR A 126 -7.17 -10.48 -9.55
CA TYR A 126 -6.72 -11.50 -8.61
C TYR A 126 -6.82 -12.90 -9.22
N GLU A 127 -7.97 -13.28 -9.76
CA GLU A 127 -8.20 -14.61 -10.33
C GLU A 127 -7.34 -14.85 -11.58
N LYS A 128 -7.12 -13.82 -12.41
CA LYS A 128 -6.31 -13.96 -13.64
C LYS A 128 -4.81 -14.02 -13.36
N ASN A 129 -4.30 -13.26 -12.39
CA ASN A 129 -2.86 -13.04 -12.22
C ASN A 129 -2.29 -13.62 -10.91
N LEU A 130 -3.12 -13.81 -9.88
CA LEU A 130 -2.68 -14.12 -8.51
C LEU A 130 -3.25 -15.44 -7.95
N LYS A 131 -4.19 -16.09 -8.66
CA LYS A 131 -4.87 -17.33 -8.24
C LYS A 131 -3.92 -18.52 -7.99
N HIS A 132 -2.82 -18.60 -8.72
CA HIS A 132 -1.82 -19.65 -8.56
C HIS A 132 -0.84 -19.35 -7.40
N GLY A 133 -1.20 -18.42 -6.51
CA GLY A 133 -0.31 -17.79 -5.55
C GLY A 133 0.63 -16.80 -6.25
N PRO A 134 1.41 -16.01 -5.50
CA PRO A 134 2.54 -15.33 -6.10
C PRO A 134 3.41 -16.43 -6.74
N LYS A 135 3.55 -16.39 -8.08
CA LYS A 135 4.71 -17.03 -8.73
C LYS A 135 5.88 -16.57 -7.89
N GLN A 136 6.55 -17.49 -7.20
CA GLN A 136 7.66 -17.13 -6.32
C GLN A 136 8.57 -16.21 -7.12
N ILE A 137 8.55 -14.93 -6.79
CA ILE A 137 9.48 -13.98 -7.39
C ILE A 137 10.82 -14.53 -6.91
N PRO A 138 11.72 -14.91 -7.84
CA PRO A 138 13.05 -15.36 -7.44
C PRO A 138 13.62 -14.30 -6.52
N ASP A 139 14.18 -14.75 -5.39
CA ASP A 139 14.81 -13.87 -4.40
C ASP A 139 15.75 -12.92 -5.10
N ALA A 140 15.52 -11.62 -4.99
CA ALA A 140 16.44 -10.67 -5.57
C ALA A 140 17.69 -10.63 -4.67
N PRO A 141 18.90 -10.45 -5.22
CA PRO A 141 20.06 -10.22 -4.38
C PRO A 141 19.89 -8.90 -3.59
N PRO A 142 20.38 -8.82 -2.35
CA PRO A 142 20.33 -7.59 -1.56
C PRO A 142 21.14 -6.48 -2.24
N VAL A 143 20.62 -5.25 -2.18
CA VAL A 143 21.29 -4.06 -2.67
C VAL A 143 22.03 -3.38 -1.52
N ALA A 144 23.36 -3.44 -1.58
CA ALA A 144 24.25 -2.78 -0.65
C ALA A 144 24.23 -1.27 -0.81
N ASN A 145 23.99 -0.54 0.29
CA ASN A 145 24.13 0.90 0.34
C ASN A 145 24.72 1.31 1.70
N GLY A 146 25.99 1.73 1.67
CA GLY A 146 26.75 2.19 2.84
C GLY A 146 26.54 3.67 3.20
N GLY A 147 25.68 4.39 2.47
CA GLY A 147 25.46 5.82 2.63
C GLY A 147 26.36 6.67 1.72
N PRO A 148 26.30 8.01 1.87
CA PRO A 148 27.12 8.94 1.11
C PRO A 148 28.59 8.87 1.52
N ASP A 149 29.48 9.29 0.61
CA ASP A 149 30.91 9.40 0.88
C ASP A 149 31.21 10.38 2.03
N ILE A 150 32.17 10.00 2.89
CA ILE A 150 32.56 10.78 4.06
C ILE A 150 34.05 11.14 3.94
N VAL A 151 34.36 12.42 4.12
CA VAL A 151 35.73 12.92 4.23
C VAL A 151 36.09 13.05 5.70
N VAL A 152 37.22 12.47 6.10
CA VAL A 152 37.66 12.39 7.49
C VAL A 152 39.07 12.97 7.63
N GLN A 153 39.39 13.50 8.80
CA GLN A 153 40.76 13.89 9.15
C GLN A 153 41.50 12.71 9.81
N PRO A 154 42.84 12.76 9.88
CA PRO A 154 43.61 11.79 10.63
C PRO A 154 43.12 11.70 12.09
N ASN A 155 42.98 10.48 12.60
CA ASN A 155 42.46 10.13 13.94
C ASN A 155 40.95 10.30 14.15
N ASP A 156 40.17 10.69 13.14
CA ASP A 156 38.72 10.69 13.24
C ASP A 156 38.17 9.25 13.20
N ALA A 157 37.18 8.98 14.06
CA ALA A 157 36.42 7.74 14.04
C ALA A 157 35.08 7.96 13.32
N VAL A 158 34.78 7.11 12.33
CA VAL A 158 33.51 7.14 11.60
C VAL A 158 32.74 5.85 11.79
N THR A 159 31.43 5.99 11.97
CA THR A 159 30.50 4.85 12.02
C THR A 159 29.87 4.67 10.65
N LEU A 160 30.23 3.58 9.97
CA LEU A 160 29.55 3.13 8.76
C LEU A 160 28.35 2.26 9.15
N ASN A 161 27.20 2.47 8.53
CA ASN A 161 26.00 1.67 8.76
C ASN A 161 25.31 1.32 7.43
N GLY A 162 24.67 0.15 7.41
CA GLY A 162 23.99 -0.36 6.21
C GLY A 162 22.49 -0.04 6.21
N ILE A 163 22.04 0.96 6.97
CA ILE A 163 20.59 1.21 7.18
C ILE A 163 19.84 1.51 5.88
N GLN A 164 20.55 2.00 4.86
CA GLN A 164 19.99 2.32 3.55
C GLN A 164 20.03 1.14 2.58
N SER A 165 20.61 0.01 2.97
CA SER A 165 20.61 -1.21 2.17
C SER A 165 19.19 -1.77 2.08
N LYS A 166 18.85 -2.44 0.97
CA LYS A 166 17.49 -2.94 0.71
C LYS A 166 17.52 -4.39 0.23
N ASP A 167 16.54 -5.18 0.67
CA ASP A 167 16.32 -6.57 0.28
C ASP A 167 14.81 -6.85 0.28
N ASP A 168 14.30 -7.68 -0.65
CA ASP A 168 12.88 -7.96 -0.78
C ASP A 168 12.32 -8.89 0.31
N LYS A 169 13.19 -9.71 0.92
CA LYS A 169 12.84 -10.61 2.04
C LYS A 169 13.37 -10.13 3.39
N GLY A 170 14.09 -9.01 3.38
CA GLY A 170 14.64 -8.37 4.55
C GLY A 170 16.10 -8.75 4.76
N ILE A 171 16.87 -7.75 5.18
CA ILE A 171 18.30 -7.93 5.42
C ILE A 171 18.49 -8.66 6.74
N VAL A 172 19.13 -9.83 6.64
CA VAL A 172 19.52 -10.60 7.82
C VAL A 172 20.86 -10.08 8.36
N THR A 173 21.77 -9.57 7.51
CA THR A 173 23.09 -9.07 7.92
C THR A 173 23.73 -7.94 7.16
N TYR A 174 24.76 -7.42 7.81
CA TYR A 174 25.73 -6.52 7.25
C TYR A 174 27.13 -7.15 7.36
N VAL A 175 27.84 -7.20 6.24
CA VAL A 175 29.26 -7.54 6.18
C VAL A 175 29.98 -6.33 5.59
N TRP A 176 31.08 -5.94 6.21
CA TRP A 176 31.93 -4.83 5.78
C TRP A 176 33.28 -5.38 5.36
N GLN A 177 33.73 -4.99 4.16
CA GLN A 177 35.04 -5.30 3.64
C GLN A 177 35.67 -4.03 3.09
N MET A 178 36.97 -3.87 3.29
CA MET A 178 37.73 -2.81 2.64
C MET A 178 38.13 -3.28 1.24
N LEU A 179 37.59 -2.67 0.17
CA LEU A 179 38.05 -3.01 -1.19
C LEU A 179 39.41 -2.41 -1.52
N SER A 180 39.66 -1.18 -1.06
CA SER A 180 40.91 -0.46 -1.26
C SER A 180 41.70 -0.44 0.04
N PRO A 181 42.70 -1.34 0.22
CA PRO A 181 43.45 -1.42 1.46
C PRO A 181 44.17 -0.10 1.76
N TYR A 182 43.95 0.44 2.95
CA TYR A 182 44.62 1.64 3.46
C TYR A 182 45.31 1.31 4.79
N PRO A 183 46.65 1.41 4.88
CA PRO A 183 47.43 0.88 6.01
C PRO A 183 47.16 1.59 7.34
N PHE A 184 46.57 2.79 7.31
CA PHE A 184 46.25 3.57 8.50
C PHE A 184 44.75 3.55 8.87
N ALA A 185 43.91 2.85 8.09
CA ALA A 185 42.51 2.65 8.42
C ALA A 185 42.29 1.27 9.02
N VAL A 186 41.60 1.23 10.16
CA VAL A 186 41.22 0.00 10.85
C VAL A 186 39.69 -0.07 10.88
N ILE A 187 39.13 -1.18 10.37
CA ILE A 187 37.68 -1.43 10.44
C ILE A 187 37.40 -2.26 11.70
N GLU A 188 36.60 -1.72 12.61
CA GLU A 188 36.10 -2.43 13.79
C GLU A 188 34.61 -2.72 13.66
N VAL A 189 34.23 -4.01 13.63
CA VAL A 189 32.82 -4.43 13.55
C VAL A 189 32.23 -4.54 14.95
N ARG A 190 31.34 -3.62 15.33
CA ARG A 190 30.75 -3.57 16.69
C ARG A 190 29.41 -4.31 16.87
N LYS A 191 28.77 -4.81 15.79
CA LYS A 191 27.57 -5.68 15.88
C LYS A 191 27.52 -6.69 14.73
N THR A 192 27.52 -7.99 15.06
CA THR A 192 27.25 -9.10 14.14
C THR A 192 25.81 -9.55 14.34
N ILE A 193 24.94 -9.27 13.38
CA ILE A 193 23.72 -10.07 13.16
C ILE A 193 24.10 -11.04 12.02
N TYR A 194 23.61 -12.29 12.01
CA TYR A 194 24.17 -13.47 11.27
C TYR A 194 23.61 -13.74 9.85
N GLY A 195 24.47 -14.04 8.83
CA GLY A 195 24.10 -14.40 7.42
C GLY A 195 24.12 -13.37 6.23
N LYS A 196 25.26 -13.29 5.49
CA LYS A 196 25.50 -12.87 4.07
C LYS A 196 25.35 -11.39 3.55
N VAL A 197 26.52 -10.75 3.44
CA VAL A 197 27.19 -9.93 2.37
C VAL A 197 26.57 -8.64 1.81
N CYS A 198 27.31 -7.53 1.98
CA CYS A 198 27.34 -6.34 1.12
C CYS A 198 28.79 -6.10 0.64
N PHE A 199 28.97 -5.63 -0.60
CA PHE A 199 30.26 -5.19 -1.15
C PHE A 199 30.20 -3.70 -1.51
N LEU A 200 31.16 -2.94 -1.00
CA LEU A 200 31.55 -1.58 -1.40
C LEU A 200 33.04 -1.44 -1.22
#